data_AF-A0A401NZF5-F1
#
_entry.id   AF-A0A401NZF5-F1
#
_cell.length_a   1.000
_cell.length_b   1.000
_cell.length_c   1.000
_cell.angle_alpha   90.00
_cell.angle_beta   90.00
_cell.angle_gamma   90.00
#
_symmetry.space_group_name_H-M   'P 1'
#
loop_
_entity.id
_entity.type
_entity.pdbx_description
1 polymer ?
#
loop_
_entity_poly.entity_id
_entity_poly.type
_entity_poly.pdbx_seq_one_letter_code
_entity_poly.pdbx_strand_id
1 'polypeptide(L)'
;PIVFISLLRNSRFFPSDEKKKQGCQRENEILIQRRKDQVQPGGTAISVTVPYRVIDQPLKLLPQDWDRVVAVFVQGAAWQFKGWPWLLPDGSPVDIFAKIKAFHLKYDEMRLDPNVQKWDVTVLELSHHKRHLDRAVLLRFWETLDRYLVKHKSHLRF
;
A
#
# COMPACT_ATOMS: atom_id res chain seq x y z
N PRO A 1 -8.60 7.62 -4.17
CA PRO A 1 -7.93 6.77 -3.16
C PRO A 1 -6.45 7.14 -3.04
N ILE A 2 -5.87 7.11 -1.84
CA ILE A 2 -4.44 7.37 -1.59
C ILE A 2 -3.81 6.09 -1.02
N VAL A 3 -2.74 5.62 -1.65
CA VAL A 3 -1.99 4.44 -1.21
C VAL A 3 -0.63 4.93 -0.72
N PHE A 4 -0.25 4.57 0.49
CA PHE A 4 1.12 4.80 0.94
C PHE A 4 1.99 3.63 0.53
N ILE A 5 2.95 3.89 -0.34
CA ILE A 5 3.97 2.93 -0.72
C ILE A 5 5.31 3.49 -0.28
N SER A 6 5.85 3.04 0.85
CA SER A 6 7.22 3.42 1.24
C SER A 6 8.30 2.59 0.52
N LEU A 7 7.94 1.67 -0.39
CA LEU A 7 8.87 0.64 -0.88
C LEU A 7 8.76 0.14 -2.35
N LEU A 8 7.93 0.73 -3.21
CA LEU A 8 7.89 0.32 -4.63
C LEU A 8 7.89 1.55 -5.55
N ARG A 9 8.96 1.69 -6.34
CA ARG A 9 9.00 2.55 -7.53
C ARG A 9 9.22 1.65 -8.75
N ASN A 10 8.28 1.65 -9.69
CA ASN A 10 8.34 1.01 -11.02
C ASN A 10 8.39 -0.54 -11.06
N SER A 11 7.57 -1.23 -10.26
CA SER A 11 7.47 -2.71 -10.28
C SER A 11 8.82 -3.44 -10.07
N ARG A 12 9.82 -2.74 -9.53
CA ARG A 12 11.13 -3.27 -9.15
C ARG A 12 11.52 -2.70 -7.79
N PHE A 13 11.87 -3.60 -6.87
CA PHE A 13 12.50 -3.25 -5.61
C PHE A 13 13.93 -2.79 -5.91
N PHE A 14 14.25 -1.54 -5.57
CA PHE A 14 15.62 -1.02 -5.62
C PHE A 14 16.07 -0.72 -4.19
N PRO A 15 17.16 -1.32 -3.69
CA PRO A 15 17.84 -0.87 -2.49
C PRO A 15 18.23 0.61 -2.66
N SER A 16 18.03 1.42 -1.62
CA SER A 16 18.17 2.88 -1.67
C SER A 16 19.58 3.37 -2.06
N ASP A 17 20.59 2.50 -1.98
CA ASP A 17 22.00 2.83 -2.23
C ASP A 17 22.35 2.99 -3.72
N GLU A 18 21.64 2.33 -4.63
CA GLU A 18 21.92 2.44 -6.07
C GLU A 18 21.36 3.72 -6.70
N LYS A 19 20.25 4.25 -6.19
CA LYS A 19 19.64 5.49 -6.74
C LYS A 19 20.34 6.76 -6.34
N LYS A 20 20.96 6.81 -5.14
CA LYS A 20 21.82 7.95 -4.77
C LYS A 20 22.99 8.11 -5.73
N LYS A 21 23.50 7.00 -6.29
CA LYS A 21 24.55 7.01 -7.31
C LYS A 21 24.09 7.47 -8.70
N GLN A 22 22.77 7.44 -9.00
CA GLN A 22 22.22 7.78 -10.32
C GLN A 22 21.57 9.17 -10.42
N GLY A 23 21.62 9.99 -9.36
CA GLY A 23 21.17 11.39 -9.43
C GLY A 23 19.66 11.60 -9.67
N CYS A 24 18.84 10.55 -9.65
CA CYS A 24 17.40 10.68 -9.85
C CYS A 24 16.77 11.45 -8.69
N GLN A 25 16.09 12.56 -8.99
CA GLN A 25 15.25 13.24 -8.01
C GLN A 25 14.13 12.31 -7.53
N ARG A 26 13.87 12.35 -6.22
CA ARG A 26 12.83 11.57 -5.56
C ARG A 26 11.48 12.24 -5.88
N GLU A 27 10.70 11.62 -6.76
CA GLU A 27 9.29 11.99 -6.93
C GLU A 27 8.55 11.60 -5.66
N ASN A 28 8.04 12.60 -4.94
CA ASN A 28 7.35 12.39 -3.66
C ASN A 28 5.94 11.81 -3.84
N GLU A 29 5.43 11.85 -5.07
CA GLU A 29 4.09 11.44 -5.44
C GLU A 29 4.06 10.84 -6.85
N ILE A 30 3.33 9.74 -7.01
CA ILE A 30 3.09 9.06 -8.29
C ILE A 30 1.58 8.82 -8.44
N LEU A 31 1.02 9.09 -9.62
CA LEU A 31 -0.38 8.78 -9.92
C LEU A 31 -0.48 7.46 -10.69
N ILE A 32 -1.28 6.53 -10.19
CA ILE A 32 -1.60 5.26 -10.85
C ILE A 32 -3.05 5.32 -11.34
N GLN A 33 -3.26 5.10 -12.62
CA GLN A 33 -4.60 4.90 -13.18
C GLN A 33 -4.88 3.40 -13.28
N ARG A 34 -5.75 2.90 -12.41
CA ARG A 34 -6.13 1.48 -12.40
C ARG A 34 -7.47 1.29 -13.11
N ARG A 35 -7.47 0.46 -14.15
CA ARG A 35 -8.69 -0.02 -14.80
C ARG A 35 -9.29 -1.17 -13.99
N LYS A 36 -10.61 -1.15 -13.79
CA LYS A 36 -11.37 -2.15 -13.05
C LYS A 36 -12.72 -2.35 -13.72
N ASP A 37 -13.15 -3.59 -13.83
CA ASP A 37 -14.50 -3.89 -14.31
C ASP A 37 -15.47 -3.91 -13.12
N GLN A 38 -16.47 -3.04 -13.17
CA GLN A 38 -17.53 -2.94 -12.17
C GLN A 38 -18.81 -3.50 -12.77
N VAL A 39 -19.40 -4.48 -12.08
CA VAL A 39 -20.70 -5.05 -12.47
C VAL A 39 -21.80 -4.13 -11.95
N GLN A 40 -22.63 -3.61 -12.85
CA GLN A 40 -23.79 -2.82 -12.48
C GLN A 40 -24.97 -3.69 -12.03
N PRO A 41 -25.93 -3.12 -11.29
CA PRO A 41 -27.24 -3.74 -11.10
C PRO A 41 -27.86 -4.02 -12.48
N GLY A 42 -28.01 -5.30 -12.84
CA GLY A 42 -28.40 -5.74 -14.19
C GLY A 42 -27.37 -6.60 -14.93
N GLY A 43 -26.21 -6.87 -14.31
CA GLY A 43 -25.23 -7.86 -14.81
C GLY A 43 -24.29 -7.34 -15.91
N THR A 44 -24.45 -6.10 -16.36
CA THR A 44 -23.55 -5.46 -17.33
C THR A 44 -22.27 -5.00 -16.64
N ALA A 45 -21.12 -5.43 -17.17
CA ALA A 45 -19.81 -4.95 -16.71
C ALA A 45 -19.45 -3.63 -17.41
N ILE A 46 -19.14 -2.60 -16.64
CA ILE A 46 -18.53 -1.37 -17.12
C ILE A 46 -17.08 -1.32 -16.63
N SER A 47 -16.18 -1.02 -17.55
CA SER A 47 -14.79 -0.70 -17.20
C SER A 47 -14.70 0.73 -16.66
N VAL A 48 -14.29 0.87 -15.40
CA VAL A 48 -14.00 2.15 -14.74
C VAL A 48 -12.49 2.33 -14.55
N THR A 49 -12.02 3.57 -14.66
CA THR A 49 -10.63 3.93 -14.33
C THR A 49 -10.60 4.70 -13.03
N VAL A 50 -9.80 4.21 -12.09
CA VAL A 50 -9.71 4.73 -10.73
C VAL A 50 -8.31 5.28 -10.48
N PRO A 51 -8.18 6.58 -10.16
CA PRO A 51 -6.90 7.17 -9.81
C PRO A 51 -6.49 6.85 -8.37
N TYR A 52 -5.28 6.35 -8.22
CA TYR A 52 -4.60 6.12 -6.95
C TYR A 52 -3.38 7.03 -6.85
N ARG A 53 -3.31 7.86 -5.81
CA ARG A 53 -2.11 8.65 -5.49
C ARG A 53 -1.21 7.82 -4.60
N VAL A 54 0.02 7.60 -5.03
CA VAL A 54 1.07 6.96 -4.25
C VAL A 54 1.96 8.04 -3.69
N ILE A 55 2.09 8.09 -2.37
CA ILE A 55 2.91 9.12 -1.71
C ILE A 55 3.91 8.49 -0.73
N ASP A 56 5.09 9.11 -0.68
CA ASP A 56 6.24 8.66 0.10
C ASP A 56 6.48 9.54 1.35
N GLN A 57 5.89 10.74 1.37
CA GLN A 57 5.95 11.68 2.50
C GLN A 57 4.55 11.88 3.12
N PRO A 58 4.08 10.92 3.93
CA PRO A 58 2.71 10.92 4.47
C PRO A 58 2.39 12.13 5.35
N LEU A 59 3.41 12.67 6.03
CA LEU A 59 3.26 13.82 6.93
C LEU A 59 2.93 15.13 6.19
N LYS A 60 2.98 15.16 4.85
CA LYS A 60 2.52 16.31 4.04
C LYS A 60 1.02 16.28 3.76
N LEU A 61 0.31 15.20 4.11
CA LEU A 61 -1.13 15.14 3.95
C LEU A 61 -1.83 16.11 4.91
N LEU A 62 -2.88 16.75 4.41
CA LEU A 62 -3.79 17.50 5.26
C LEU A 62 -4.61 16.53 6.12
N PRO A 63 -5.09 16.96 7.31
CA PRO A 63 -5.95 16.13 8.15
C PRO A 63 -7.12 15.49 7.40
N GLN A 64 -7.78 16.22 6.49
CA GLN A 64 -8.90 15.68 5.71
C GLN A 64 -8.50 14.59 4.69
N ASP A 65 -7.24 14.55 4.25
CA ASP A 65 -6.79 13.59 3.23
C ASP A 65 -6.55 12.20 3.82
N TRP A 66 -6.36 12.09 5.13
CA TRP A 66 -6.15 10.82 5.81
C TRP A 66 -7.33 9.86 5.69
N ASP A 67 -8.55 10.38 5.55
CA ASP A 67 -9.72 9.54 5.29
C ASP A 67 -9.68 8.88 3.89
N ARG A 68 -8.96 9.49 2.94
CA ARG A 68 -8.77 8.94 1.59
C ARG A 68 -7.62 7.95 1.51
N VAL A 69 -6.87 7.76 2.59
CA VAL A 69 -5.82 6.73 2.66
C VAL A 69 -6.46 5.36 2.77
N VAL A 70 -6.04 4.45 1.90
CA VAL A 70 -6.64 3.12 1.77
C VAL A 70 -5.67 1.99 2.05
N ALA A 71 -4.38 2.20 1.84
CA ALA A 71 -3.36 1.20 2.10
C ALA A 71 -2.04 1.80 2.57
N VAL A 72 -1.25 1.00 3.30
CA VAL A 72 0.12 1.31 3.72
C VAL A 72 1.04 0.11 3.55
N PHE A 73 2.23 0.33 2.99
CA PHE A 73 3.32 -0.63 3.01
C PHE A 73 4.18 -0.45 4.26
N VAL A 74 4.24 -1.48 5.11
CA VAL A 74 4.92 -1.45 6.41
C VAL A 74 6.28 -2.13 6.34
N GLN A 75 7.24 -1.58 7.08
CA GLN A 75 8.62 -2.09 7.15
C GLN A 75 8.88 -2.93 8.40
N GLY A 76 8.04 -2.83 9.42
CA GLY A 76 8.18 -3.55 10.70
C GLY A 76 8.66 -2.69 11.86
N ALA A 77 9.22 -1.51 11.60
CA ALA A 77 9.64 -0.60 12.67
C ALA A 77 8.51 0.36 13.09
N ALA A 78 8.15 0.38 14.37
CA ALA A 78 7.05 1.21 14.89
C ALA A 78 7.26 2.72 14.64
N TRP A 79 8.52 3.18 14.61
CA TRP A 79 8.85 4.58 14.32
C TRP A 79 8.37 5.04 12.94
N GLN A 80 8.11 4.12 12.00
CA GLN A 80 7.54 4.43 10.68
C GLN A 80 6.27 5.27 10.79
N PHE A 81 5.47 5.06 11.84
CA PHE A 81 4.18 5.70 12.05
C PHE A 81 4.25 6.95 12.93
N LYS A 82 5.45 7.38 13.35
CA LYS A 82 5.61 8.58 14.18
C LYS A 82 4.98 9.80 13.50
N GLY A 83 4.05 10.46 14.19
CA GLY A 83 3.33 11.64 13.69
C GLY A 83 2.13 11.33 12.80
N TRP A 84 1.79 10.06 12.59
CA TRP A 84 0.56 9.68 11.90
C TRP A 84 -0.65 9.84 12.82
N PRO A 85 -1.84 10.13 12.27
CA PRO A 85 -3.06 10.04 13.06
C PRO A 85 -3.29 8.60 13.51
N TRP A 86 -3.99 8.46 14.65
CA TRP A 86 -4.36 7.17 15.23
C TRP A 86 -3.18 6.29 15.70
N LEU A 87 -1.97 6.84 15.76
CA LEU A 87 -0.91 6.19 16.52
C LEU A 87 -1.26 6.23 18.00
N LEU A 88 -1.25 5.07 18.66
CA LEU A 88 -1.55 5.00 20.09
C LEU A 88 -0.40 5.60 20.93
N PRO A 89 -0.67 6.06 22.16
CA PRO A 89 0.36 6.68 23.02
C PRO A 89 1.54 5.75 23.35
N ASP A 90 1.33 4.44 23.33
CA ASP A 90 2.36 3.40 23.52
C ASP A 90 3.19 3.13 22.24
N GLY A 91 2.90 3.82 21.14
CA GLY A 91 3.53 3.64 19.82
C GLY A 91 2.95 2.50 18.99
N SER A 92 1.85 1.88 19.44
CA SER A 92 1.20 0.79 18.72
C SER A 92 0.37 1.29 17.51
N PRO A 93 0.54 0.70 16.32
CA PRO A 93 -0.18 1.12 15.10
C PRO A 93 -1.54 0.43 14.92
N VAL A 94 -2.11 -0.18 15.97
CA VAL A 94 -3.36 -0.96 15.87
C VAL A 94 -4.51 -0.15 15.27
N ASP A 95 -4.74 1.06 15.75
CA ASP A 95 -5.83 1.91 15.25
C ASP A 95 -5.56 2.45 13.83
N ILE A 96 -4.29 2.56 13.43
CA ILE A 96 -3.90 2.87 12.05
C ILE A 96 -4.36 1.72 11.14
N PHE A 97 -4.08 0.48 11.52
CA PHE A 97 -4.42 -0.71 10.72
C PHE A 97 -5.92 -1.04 10.73
N ALA A 98 -6.65 -0.58 11.74
CA ALA A 98 -8.11 -0.62 11.74
C ALA A 98 -8.75 0.34 10.69
N LYS A 99 -8.03 1.38 10.27
CA LYS A 99 -8.52 2.42 9.33
C LYS A 99 -7.87 2.38 7.95
N ILE A 100 -6.70 1.77 7.83
CA ILE A 100 -5.91 1.66 6.60
C ILE A 100 -5.44 0.22 6.42
N LYS A 101 -5.59 -0.36 5.23
CA LYS A 101 -5.12 -1.74 5.01
C LYS A 101 -3.59 -1.80 4.95
N ALA A 102 -2.98 -2.53 5.86
CA ALA A 102 -1.53 -2.70 5.89
C ALA A 102 -1.05 -3.90 5.06
N PHE A 103 0.06 -3.69 4.34
CA PHE A 103 0.75 -4.70 3.55
C PHE A 103 2.24 -4.71 3.91
N HIS A 104 2.86 -5.88 3.93
CA HIS A 104 4.31 -6.02 4.04
C HIS A 104 4.82 -6.78 2.83
N LEU A 105 5.71 -6.16 2.06
CA LEU A 105 6.34 -6.79 0.92
C LEU A 105 7.72 -7.30 1.31
N LYS A 106 7.98 -8.58 1.11
CA LYS A 106 9.26 -9.24 1.39
C LYS A 106 9.64 -10.21 0.28
N TYR A 107 10.90 -10.61 0.23
CA TYR A 107 11.30 -11.78 -0.55
C TYR A 107 11.03 -13.07 0.23
N ASP A 108 10.79 -14.17 -0.48
CA ASP A 108 10.41 -15.46 0.09
C ASP A 108 11.47 -16.00 1.07
N GLU A 109 12.76 -15.78 0.80
CA GLU A 109 13.86 -16.20 1.68
C GLU A 109 14.09 -15.31 2.92
N MET A 110 13.49 -14.11 2.96
CA MET A 110 13.65 -13.20 4.09
C MET A 110 12.82 -13.66 5.29
N ARG A 111 13.37 -13.52 6.50
CA ARG A 111 12.59 -13.73 7.74
C ARG A 111 11.57 -12.60 7.90
N LEU A 112 10.37 -12.96 8.33
CA LEU A 112 9.32 -11.99 8.61
C LEU A 112 9.66 -11.22 9.89
N ASP A 113 9.58 -9.90 9.82
CA ASP A 113 9.86 -9.02 10.97
C ASP A 113 8.95 -9.37 12.18
N PRO A 114 9.50 -9.44 13.41
CA PRO A 114 8.73 -9.84 14.59
C PRO A 114 7.54 -8.94 14.92
N ASN A 115 7.59 -7.64 14.57
CA ASN A 115 6.45 -6.75 14.76
C ASN A 115 5.40 -6.99 13.70
N VAL A 116 5.81 -7.21 12.45
CA VAL A 116 4.88 -7.55 11.35
C VAL A 116 4.12 -8.84 11.66
N GLN A 117 4.74 -9.83 12.32
CA GLN A 117 4.06 -11.04 12.78
C GLN A 117 2.91 -10.77 13.77
N LYS A 118 2.99 -9.68 14.54
CA LYS A 118 2.02 -9.32 15.58
C LYS A 118 0.93 -8.38 15.08
N TRP A 119 1.18 -7.67 13.99
CA TRP A 119 0.27 -6.66 13.44
C TRP A 119 -0.71 -7.25 12.42
N ASP A 120 -1.89 -6.64 12.25
CA ASP A 120 -2.82 -6.99 11.16
C ASP A 120 -2.29 -6.47 9.82
N VAL A 121 -1.38 -7.26 9.23
CA VAL A 121 -0.66 -6.92 8.01
C VAL A 121 -0.77 -8.07 7.02
N THR A 122 -1.12 -7.76 5.77
CA THR A 122 -1.10 -8.73 4.68
C THR A 122 0.31 -8.86 4.10
N VAL A 123 0.93 -10.01 4.27
CA VAL A 123 2.26 -10.29 3.71
C VAL A 123 2.14 -10.64 2.23
N LEU A 124 2.93 -9.96 1.41
CA LEU A 124 3.11 -10.18 -0.02
C LEU A 124 4.55 -10.65 -0.22
N GLU A 125 4.72 -11.82 -0.83
CA GLU A 125 6.03 -12.43 -1.02
C GLU A 125 6.41 -12.40 -2.48
N LEU A 126 7.59 -11.87 -2.77
CA LEU A 126 8.22 -11.92 -4.08
C LEU A 126 9.29 -13.00 -4.09
N SER A 127 9.54 -13.59 -5.25
CA SER A 127 10.65 -14.53 -5.42
C SER A 127 11.72 -13.88 -6.28
N HIS A 128 12.99 -13.97 -5.88
CA HIS A 128 14.10 -13.52 -6.73
C HIS A 128 14.17 -14.29 -8.04
N HIS A 129 13.83 -15.59 -8.02
CA HIS A 129 13.98 -16.48 -9.17
C HIS A 129 12.70 -16.61 -10.00
N LYS A 130 11.52 -16.45 -9.37
CA LYS A 130 10.22 -16.66 -10.03
C LYS A 130 9.50 -15.34 -10.32
N ARG A 131 10.16 -14.41 -11.01
CA ARG A 131 9.61 -13.07 -11.34
C ARG A 131 8.32 -13.08 -12.16
N HIS A 132 8.03 -14.18 -12.87
CA HIS A 132 6.75 -14.35 -13.57
C HIS A 132 5.55 -14.42 -12.59
N LEU A 133 5.80 -14.74 -11.31
CA LEU A 133 4.78 -14.77 -10.26
C LEU A 133 4.48 -13.38 -9.67
N ASP A 134 5.32 -12.37 -9.92
CA ASP A 134 5.08 -11.00 -9.43
C ASP A 134 3.67 -10.51 -9.82
N ARG A 135 3.22 -10.86 -11.04
CA ARG A 135 1.87 -10.53 -11.52
C ARG A 135 0.78 -11.12 -10.64
N ALA A 136 0.94 -12.35 -10.17
CA ALA A 136 -0.04 -12.98 -9.26
C ALA A 136 -0.05 -12.29 -7.89
N VAL A 137 1.12 -11.88 -7.38
CA VAL A 137 1.24 -11.14 -6.12
C VAL A 137 0.58 -9.76 -6.22
N LEU A 138 0.79 -9.06 -7.34
CA LEU A 138 0.13 -7.79 -7.67
C LEU A 138 -1.40 -7.95 -7.75
N LEU A 139 -1.90 -9.00 -8.39
CA LEU A 139 -3.34 -9.30 -8.44
C LEU A 139 -3.92 -9.52 -7.03
N ARG A 140 -3.25 -10.33 -6.22
CA ARG A 140 -3.64 -10.58 -4.82
C ARG A 140 -3.68 -9.30 -3.98
N PHE A 141 -2.71 -8.40 -4.17
CA PHE A 141 -2.71 -7.09 -3.53
C PHE A 141 -3.99 -6.32 -3.86
N TRP A 142 -4.30 -6.19 -5.15
CA TRP A 142 -5.46 -5.43 -5.61
C TRP A 142 -6.79 -6.04 -5.17
N GLU A 143 -6.95 -7.36 -5.23
CA GLU A 143 -8.15 -8.04 -4.73
C GLU A 143 -8.34 -7.84 -3.23
N THR A 144 -7.26 -7.89 -2.47
CA THR A 144 -7.29 -7.67 -1.01
C THR A 144 -7.67 -6.24 -0.70
N LEU A 145 -7.11 -5.27 -1.43
CA LEU A 145 -7.45 -3.87 -1.29
C LEU A 145 -8.92 -3.59 -1.67
N ASP A 146 -9.41 -4.15 -2.77
CA ASP A 146 -10.80 -3.97 -3.20
C ASP A 146 -11.80 -4.50 -2.17
N ARG A 147 -11.56 -5.71 -1.64
CA ARG A 147 -12.40 -6.27 -0.57
C ARG A 147 -12.42 -5.37 0.66
N TYR A 148 -11.26 -4.82 1.03
CA TYR A 148 -11.17 -3.87 2.14
C TYR A 148 -11.96 -2.59 1.86
N LEU A 149 -11.81 -2.01 0.66
CA LEU A 149 -12.47 -0.78 0.27
C LEU A 149 -13.99 -0.89 0.25
N VAL A 150 -14.54 -1.99 -0.27
CA VAL A 150 -16.00 -2.24 -0.27
C VAL A 150 -16.56 -2.22 1.15
N LYS A 151 -15.83 -2.80 2.10
CA LYS A 151 -16.29 -2.94 3.49
C LYS A 151 -16.05 -1.69 4.33
N HIS A 152 -14.94 -1.00 4.15
CA HIS A 152 -14.46 0.04 5.08
C HIS A 152 -14.41 1.45 4.48
N LYS A 153 -14.49 1.60 3.16
CA LYS A 153 -14.33 2.87 2.45
C LYS A 153 -15.33 3.00 1.30
N SER A 154 -16.58 2.55 1.51
CA SER A 154 -17.64 2.53 0.48
C SER A 154 -18.05 3.92 0.00
N HIS A 155 -17.74 4.98 0.74
CA HIS A 155 -17.93 6.36 0.34
C HIS A 155 -16.91 6.85 -0.70
N LEU A 156 -15.77 6.15 -0.85
CA LEU A 156 -14.81 6.44 -1.90
C LEU A 156 -15.28 5.83 -3.22
N ARG A 157 -15.00 6.50 -4.34
CA ARG A 157 -15.16 5.93 -5.67
C ARG A 157 -13.89 5.14 -6.05
N PHE A 158 -14.00 3.83 -6.26
CA PHE A 158 -12.85 2.93 -6.52
C PHE A 158 -13.20 1.61 -7.24
#